data_AF-A0A934P055-F1
#
_entry.id   AF-A0A934P055-F1
#
_cell.length_a   1.000
_cell.length_b   1.000
_cell.length_c   1.000
_cell.angle_alpha   90.00
_cell.angle_beta   90.00
_cell.angle_gamma   90.00
#
_symmetry.space_group_name_H-M   'P 1'
#
loop_
_entity.id
_entity.type
_entity.pdbx_description
1 polymer ?
#
loop_
_entity_poly.entity_id
_entity_poly.type
_entity_poly.pdbx_seq_one_letter_code
_entity_poly.pdbx_strand_id
1 'polypeptide(L)'
;MAKKLNIELLTETESSAAADDEFEMINTKAAPVISSTLHAVCLNQKAMHELLGLWRAWKADQKLGHGYAKMRDLFLHLKDVRPWGPQDRLKLTNWDDHFAGQLPGSKRSVDIELWFRGSTATRTAAEAQVTALVSQAGGAVLNRVINEDIGYHGLKCDLPIEVVEVLARGNLDTIQLVKSANVMYLRVTGQVIAQPSSDTAEEASSTAAMPTGSPVVCLFDGLPATNHPLLEDRVNVYDPDDLTAGYNVDERRHGTWMTSAVVWGDRSESPDLAAARPVMVRPILVPSPETLQRIEELPLLDLAPDLMRGAFRDLFEPGPTGTAPAGADIAIINLSVGDPATPFDSIVSSWARMIDWLSYEYGVLVVVSAGNHLSLNLSPMNSTDFVALLGEDRRRAMLDALDRHQIDRRLIAPAESINAITVGALHADSSGIEPRPIRKTLPMALRASAP
;
A
#
# COMPACT_ATOMS: atom_id res chain seq x y z
N MET A 1 28.36 20.23 10.74
CA MET A 1 28.56 20.32 9.28
C MET A 1 27.26 20.69 8.57
N ALA A 2 26.14 20.00 8.85
CA ALA A 2 24.79 20.36 8.38
C ALA A 2 24.43 21.85 8.53
N LYS A 3 24.66 22.44 9.71
CA LYS A 3 24.47 23.89 9.96
C LYS A 3 25.31 24.83 9.07
N LYS A 4 26.47 24.40 8.56
CA LYS A 4 27.33 25.23 7.68
C LYS A 4 26.92 25.16 6.21
N LEU A 5 26.28 24.07 5.79
CA LEU A 5 25.83 23.83 4.41
C LEU A 5 24.32 24.05 4.25
N ASN A 6 23.64 24.52 5.31
CA ASN A 6 22.19 24.69 5.36
C ASN A 6 21.44 23.40 4.94
N ILE A 7 21.91 22.26 5.48
CA ILE A 7 21.35 20.93 5.22
C ILE A 7 20.27 20.65 6.25
N GLU A 8 19.08 20.30 5.78
CA GLU A 8 18.00 19.74 6.59
C GLU A 8 17.93 18.23 6.30
N LEU A 9 18.02 17.39 7.34
CA LEU A 9 17.83 15.94 7.19
C LEU A 9 16.33 15.68 7.04
N LEU A 10 15.93 15.03 5.94
CA LEU A 10 14.53 14.71 5.67
C LEU A 10 14.18 13.31 6.19
N THR A 11 15.02 12.32 5.89
CA THR A 11 14.86 10.97 6.42
C THR A 11 16.19 10.19 6.40
N GLU A 12 16.28 9.19 7.26
CA GLU A 12 17.37 8.22 7.33
C GLU A 12 16.74 6.84 7.53
N THR A 13 17.00 5.91 6.63
CA THR A 13 16.33 4.59 6.64
C THR A 13 17.26 3.47 6.21
N GLU A 14 17.17 2.33 6.88
CA GLU A 14 17.88 1.12 6.50
C GLU A 14 17.30 0.56 5.21
N SER A 15 18.18 0.09 4.33
CA SER A 15 17.86 -0.42 3.01
C SER A 15 18.80 -1.59 2.69
N SER A 16 18.65 -2.16 1.52
CA SER A 16 19.44 -3.30 1.08
C SER A 16 19.79 -3.20 -0.39
N ALA A 17 21.04 -3.48 -0.75
CA ALA A 17 21.51 -3.46 -2.13
C ALA A 17 22.11 -4.82 -2.53
N ALA A 18 22.00 -5.17 -3.81
CA ALA A 18 22.76 -6.27 -4.37
C ALA A 18 24.27 -5.95 -4.36
N ALA A 19 25.09 -6.98 -4.21
CA ALA A 19 26.53 -6.88 -4.41
C ALA A 19 26.85 -6.52 -5.87
N ASP A 20 27.92 -5.75 -6.05
CA ASP A 20 28.43 -5.33 -7.37
C ASP A 20 29.97 -5.22 -7.34
N ASP A 21 30.56 -4.78 -8.44
CA ASP A 21 32.02 -4.65 -8.60
C ASP A 21 32.66 -3.67 -7.59
N GLU A 22 31.89 -2.77 -6.98
CA GLU A 22 32.38 -1.81 -5.98
C GLU A 22 32.17 -2.29 -4.55
N PHE A 23 31.13 -3.09 -4.31
CA PHE A 23 30.79 -3.64 -3.00
C PHE A 23 30.59 -5.15 -3.10
N GLU A 24 31.67 -5.90 -2.84
CA GLU A 24 31.68 -7.36 -2.84
C GLU A 24 31.41 -7.94 -1.44
N MET A 25 30.76 -9.10 -1.39
CA MET A 25 30.57 -9.82 -0.13
C MET A 25 31.85 -10.53 0.31
N ILE A 26 32.34 -10.20 1.50
CA ILE A 26 33.50 -10.86 2.13
C ILE A 26 33.19 -12.34 2.42
N ASN A 27 31.92 -12.70 2.65
CA ASN A 27 31.47 -14.08 2.88
C ASN A 27 30.41 -14.49 1.84
N THR A 28 30.83 -15.30 0.86
CA THR A 28 29.98 -15.80 -0.23
C THR A 28 28.94 -16.84 0.20
N LYS A 29 28.95 -17.29 1.46
CA LYS A 29 27.90 -18.17 2.04
C LYS A 29 26.75 -17.39 2.70
N ALA A 30 26.86 -16.07 2.85
CA ALA A 30 25.79 -15.23 3.37
C ALA A 30 24.76 -14.91 2.26
N ALA A 31 23.56 -14.48 2.66
CA ALA A 31 22.53 -14.00 1.72
C ALA A 31 23.12 -12.92 0.77
N PRO A 32 22.76 -12.88 -0.52
CA PRO A 32 23.39 -12.05 -1.56
C PRO A 32 23.08 -10.55 -1.47
N VAL A 33 22.99 -10.02 -0.25
CA VAL A 33 22.41 -8.71 0.04
C VAL A 33 23.31 -7.95 1.02
N ILE A 34 23.63 -6.71 0.65
CA ILE A 34 24.43 -5.78 1.43
C ILE A 34 23.49 -4.81 2.15
N SER A 35 23.62 -4.72 3.47
CA SER A 35 22.92 -3.71 4.27
C SER A 35 23.40 -2.31 3.86
N SER A 36 22.47 -1.41 3.59
CA SER A 36 22.74 -0.02 3.24
C SER A 36 21.85 0.93 4.03
N THR A 37 22.15 2.23 3.99
CA THR A 37 21.29 3.27 4.60
C THR A 37 21.05 4.37 3.58
N LEU A 38 19.78 4.69 3.36
CA LEU A 38 19.37 5.84 2.55
C LEU A 38 19.28 7.07 3.46
N HIS A 39 20.08 8.09 3.15
CA HIS A 39 19.98 9.41 3.77
C HIS A 39 19.40 10.41 2.77
N ALA A 40 18.17 10.89 3.01
CA ALA A 40 17.57 11.95 2.23
C ALA A 40 17.78 13.30 2.94
N VAL A 41 18.35 14.26 2.23
CA VAL A 41 18.65 15.59 2.76
C VAL A 41 18.13 16.68 1.83
N CYS A 42 17.59 17.76 2.40
CA CYS A 42 17.27 18.98 1.68
C CYS A 42 18.45 19.95 1.74
N LEU A 43 18.81 20.48 0.58
CA LEU A 43 19.94 21.39 0.37
C LEU A 43 19.46 22.59 -0.43
N ASN A 44 20.05 23.77 -0.19
CA ASN A 44 19.93 24.85 -1.17
C ASN A 44 20.68 24.48 -2.46
N GLN A 45 20.32 25.12 -3.58
CA GLN A 45 20.87 24.78 -4.90
C GLN A 45 22.40 24.91 -4.98
N LYS A 46 23.00 25.85 -4.23
CA LYS A 46 24.45 26.03 -4.19
C LYS A 46 25.14 24.85 -3.48
N ALA A 47 24.66 24.50 -2.29
CA ALA A 47 25.20 23.38 -1.51
C ALA A 47 25.05 22.04 -2.24
N MET A 48 23.93 21.84 -2.94
CA MET A 48 23.73 20.65 -3.78
C MET A 48 24.75 20.56 -4.92
N HIS A 49 24.96 21.65 -5.67
CA HIS A 49 25.96 21.66 -6.74
C HIS A 49 27.38 21.43 -6.22
N GLU A 50 27.73 22.02 -5.07
CA GLU A 50 29.04 21.80 -4.43
C GLU A 50 29.21 20.34 -4.02
N LEU A 51 28.21 19.73 -3.36
CA LEU A 51 28.27 18.33 -2.94
C LEU A 51 28.40 17.37 -4.13
N LEU A 52 27.58 17.55 -5.17
CA LEU A 52 27.64 16.75 -6.39
C LEU A 52 28.94 16.98 -7.18
N GLY A 53 29.52 18.17 -7.09
CA GLY A 53 30.85 18.46 -7.64
C GLY A 53 31.94 17.67 -6.92
N LEU A 54 31.92 17.67 -5.59
CA LEU A 54 32.86 16.90 -4.77
C LEU A 54 32.70 15.40 -4.99
N TRP A 55 31.46 14.89 -5.08
CA TRP A 55 31.20 13.47 -5.35
C TRP A 55 31.74 13.04 -6.72
N ARG A 56 31.50 13.83 -7.77
CA ARG A 56 32.04 13.54 -9.12
C ARG A 56 33.56 13.56 -9.16
N ALA A 57 34.20 14.52 -8.49
CA ALA A 57 35.65 14.55 -8.36
C ALA A 57 36.16 13.29 -7.65
N TRP A 58 35.53 12.92 -6.53
CA TRP A 58 35.86 11.71 -5.78
C TRP A 58 35.74 10.43 -6.62
N LYS A 59 34.64 10.24 -7.38
CA LYS A 59 34.46 9.07 -8.25
C LYS A 59 35.46 9.02 -9.41
N ALA A 60 36.00 10.15 -9.86
CA ALA A 60 36.92 10.21 -10.98
C ALA A 60 38.35 9.82 -10.60
N ASP A 61 38.90 10.37 -9.52
CA ASP A 61 40.31 10.19 -9.17
C ASP A 61 40.59 9.98 -7.66
N GLN A 62 39.54 9.84 -6.85
CA GLN A 62 39.60 9.76 -5.39
C GLN A 62 40.43 10.88 -4.74
N LYS A 63 40.42 12.09 -5.33
CA LYS A 63 41.06 13.26 -4.75
C LYS A 63 40.04 14.33 -4.43
N LEU A 64 40.07 14.79 -3.19
CA LEU A 64 39.38 16.01 -2.75
C LEU A 64 40.43 17.04 -2.35
N GLY A 65 40.13 18.32 -2.62
CA GLY A 65 41.02 19.44 -2.26
C GLY A 65 41.29 19.53 -0.75
N HIS A 66 42.25 20.39 -0.38
CA HIS A 66 42.60 20.61 1.02
C HIS A 66 41.37 21.08 1.83
N GLY A 67 41.11 20.45 2.98
CA GLY A 67 39.98 20.78 3.87
C GLY A 67 38.77 19.83 3.82
N TYR A 68 38.75 18.86 2.90
CA TYR A 68 37.64 17.92 2.71
C TYR A 68 37.87 16.50 3.27
N ALA A 69 38.84 16.31 4.17
CA ALA A 69 39.18 14.98 4.71
C ALA A 69 37.96 14.24 5.31
N LYS A 70 37.10 14.92 6.06
CA LYS A 70 35.87 14.30 6.61
C LYS A 70 34.86 13.91 5.53
N MET A 71 34.82 14.65 4.41
CA MET A 71 33.93 14.33 3.29
C MET A 71 34.45 13.09 2.55
N ARG A 72 35.77 12.99 2.38
CA ARG A 72 36.42 11.78 1.88
C ARG A 72 36.03 10.57 2.70
N ASP A 73 36.16 10.69 4.03
CA ASP A 73 35.87 9.58 4.94
C ASP A 73 34.39 9.18 4.88
N LEU A 74 33.47 10.13 4.68
CA LEU A 74 32.06 9.84 4.41
C LEU A 74 31.88 9.13 3.05
N PHE A 75 32.46 9.65 1.98
CA PHE A 75 32.32 9.13 0.62
C PHE A 75 32.86 7.71 0.44
N LEU A 76 33.80 7.27 1.28
CA LEU A 76 34.23 5.86 1.33
C LEU A 76 33.11 4.88 1.71
N HIS A 77 32.08 5.36 2.41
CA HIS A 77 30.97 4.54 2.88
C HIS A 77 29.69 4.74 2.05
N LEU A 78 29.73 5.60 1.02
CA LEU A 78 28.57 5.87 0.17
C LEU A 78 28.68 5.09 -1.13
N LYS A 79 27.58 4.42 -1.49
CA LYS A 79 27.42 3.81 -2.82
C LYS A 79 27.17 4.86 -3.89
N ASP A 80 26.29 5.82 -3.61
CA ASP A 80 25.92 6.88 -4.54
C ASP A 80 25.51 8.17 -3.83
N VAL A 81 25.65 9.30 -4.55
CA VAL A 81 25.15 10.62 -4.16
C VAL A 81 24.55 11.27 -5.39
N ARG A 82 23.21 11.30 -5.45
CA ARG A 82 22.46 11.89 -6.56
C ARG A 82 21.21 12.62 -6.08
N PRO A 83 20.65 13.53 -6.89
CA PRO A 83 19.34 14.12 -6.60
C PRO A 83 18.26 13.04 -6.49
N TRP A 84 17.28 13.29 -5.61
CA TRP A 84 16.02 12.56 -5.61
C TRP A 84 15.30 12.83 -6.94
N GLY A 85 15.12 11.78 -7.73
CA GLY A 85 14.73 11.84 -9.13
C GLY A 85 13.38 11.19 -9.40
N PRO A 86 12.90 11.26 -10.65
CA PRO A 86 11.64 10.65 -11.07
C PRO A 86 11.54 9.14 -10.73
N GLN A 87 12.65 8.41 -10.84
CA GLN A 87 12.73 6.98 -10.53
C GLN A 87 12.48 6.66 -9.04
N ASP A 88 12.75 7.60 -8.13
CA ASP A 88 12.52 7.40 -6.70
C ASP A 88 11.09 7.79 -6.30
N ARG A 89 10.49 8.71 -7.07
CA ARG A 89 9.15 9.26 -6.80
C ARG A 89 8.03 8.35 -7.26
N LEU A 90 8.25 7.60 -8.33
CA LEU A 90 7.22 6.75 -8.91
C LEU A 90 7.19 5.40 -8.22
N LYS A 91 6.13 5.19 -7.45
CA LYS A 91 5.80 3.91 -6.84
C LYS A 91 4.60 3.37 -7.61
N LEU A 92 4.89 2.48 -8.54
CA LEU A 92 3.94 2.06 -9.59
C LEU A 92 3.65 0.57 -9.47
N THR A 93 2.36 0.23 -9.39
CA THR A 93 1.85 -1.13 -9.45
C THR A 93 1.95 -1.69 -10.89
N ASN A 94 1.88 -3.01 -11.04
CA ASN A 94 1.83 -3.68 -12.34
C ASN A 94 0.72 -3.08 -13.24
N TRP A 95 1.16 -2.43 -14.32
CA TRP A 95 0.37 -1.61 -15.22
C TRP A 95 -0.63 -2.39 -16.08
N ASP A 96 -0.29 -3.61 -16.48
CA ASP A 96 -1.06 -4.33 -17.49
C ASP A 96 -2.49 -4.66 -17.02
N ASP A 97 -2.67 -4.96 -15.73
CA ASP A 97 -3.98 -5.29 -15.16
C ASP A 97 -4.80 -4.03 -14.81
N HIS A 98 -4.13 -2.92 -14.48
CA HIS A 98 -4.79 -1.69 -14.03
C HIS A 98 -5.40 -0.88 -15.20
N PHE A 99 -4.86 -1.03 -16.40
CA PHE A 99 -5.24 -0.23 -17.59
C PHE A 99 -5.95 -1.02 -18.69
N ALA A 100 -6.14 -2.33 -18.52
CA ALA A 100 -6.89 -3.14 -19.47
C ALA A 100 -8.35 -2.66 -19.60
N GLY A 101 -8.75 -2.25 -20.81
CA GLY A 101 -10.15 -1.92 -21.14
C GLY A 101 -10.56 -0.45 -20.97
N GLN A 102 -9.61 0.49 -20.88
CA GLN A 102 -9.91 1.90 -20.64
C GLN A 102 -10.23 2.72 -21.90
N LEU A 103 -11.01 3.78 -21.73
CA LEU A 103 -11.39 4.72 -22.79
C LEU A 103 -10.42 5.90 -22.86
N PRO A 104 -9.98 6.30 -24.07
CA PRO A 104 -9.19 7.52 -24.28
C PRO A 104 -9.90 8.77 -23.73
N GLY A 105 -9.14 9.69 -23.13
CA GLY A 105 -9.66 10.94 -22.55
C GLY A 105 -10.31 10.82 -21.17
N SER A 106 -10.25 9.65 -20.53
CA SER A 106 -10.63 9.50 -19.12
C SER A 106 -9.58 10.13 -18.20
N LYS A 107 -9.99 10.46 -16.97
CA LYS A 107 -9.08 10.91 -15.91
C LYS A 107 -8.92 9.82 -14.86
N ARG A 108 -7.78 9.82 -14.17
CA ARG A 108 -7.45 8.90 -13.08
C ARG A 108 -7.07 9.64 -11.83
N SER A 109 -7.45 9.07 -10.70
CA SER A 109 -6.99 9.53 -9.39
C SER A 109 -5.53 9.19 -9.15
N VAL A 110 -4.79 10.16 -8.62
CA VAL A 110 -3.38 10.05 -8.30
C VAL A 110 -3.13 10.72 -6.95
N ASP A 111 -2.42 10.00 -6.09
CA ASP A 111 -1.98 10.49 -4.79
C ASP A 111 -0.56 11.04 -4.92
N ILE A 112 -0.36 12.30 -4.53
CA ILE A 112 0.95 12.95 -4.54
C ILE A 112 1.33 13.26 -3.09
N GLU A 113 2.37 12.62 -2.59
CA GLU A 113 2.98 12.94 -1.31
C GLU A 113 4.11 13.95 -1.52
N LEU A 114 4.04 15.08 -0.83
CA LEU A 114 5.07 16.11 -0.84
C LEU A 114 6.05 15.88 0.29
N TRP A 115 7.29 16.34 0.10
CA TRP A 115 8.23 16.47 1.20
C TRP A 115 7.67 17.44 2.23
N PHE A 116 7.34 16.92 3.42
CA PHE A 116 6.83 17.73 4.50
C PHE A 116 7.87 18.78 4.92
N ARG A 117 7.43 20.04 5.02
CA ARG A 117 8.28 21.17 5.43
C ARG A 117 7.83 21.66 6.79
N GLY A 118 8.76 21.98 7.69
CA GLY A 118 8.41 22.46 9.04
C GLY A 118 7.67 23.80 9.06
N SER A 119 7.96 24.70 8.11
CA SER A 119 7.31 26.02 8.03
C SER A 119 6.06 26.00 7.14
N THR A 120 4.95 26.52 7.65
CA THR A 120 3.69 26.67 6.90
C THR A 120 3.88 27.43 5.59
N ALA A 121 4.65 28.53 5.60
CA ALA A 121 4.91 29.32 4.40
C ALA A 121 5.64 28.50 3.32
N THR A 122 6.59 27.65 3.72
CA THR A 122 7.29 26.76 2.78
C THR A 122 6.41 25.62 2.29
N ARG A 123 5.52 25.08 3.13
CA ARG A 123 4.51 24.08 2.72
C ARG A 123 3.58 24.66 1.66
N THR A 124 3.03 25.85 1.91
CA THR A 124 2.13 26.52 0.97
C THR A 124 2.81 26.82 -0.37
N ALA A 125 4.06 27.29 -0.36
CA ALA A 125 4.80 27.54 -1.59
C ALA A 125 5.07 26.25 -2.39
N ALA A 126 5.43 25.17 -1.70
CA ALA A 126 5.66 23.87 -2.33
C ALA A 126 4.38 23.29 -2.95
N GLU A 127 3.26 23.35 -2.22
CA GLU A 127 1.95 22.93 -2.73
C GLU A 127 1.51 23.75 -3.94
N ALA A 128 1.65 25.08 -3.90
CA ALA A 128 1.29 25.95 -5.02
C ALA A 128 2.09 25.61 -6.28
N GLN A 129 3.38 25.33 -6.13
CA GLN A 129 4.24 24.91 -7.25
C GLN A 129 3.78 23.56 -7.83
N VAL A 130 3.48 22.57 -7.00
CA VAL A 130 3.02 21.26 -7.48
C VAL A 130 1.63 21.33 -8.09
N THR A 131 0.73 22.11 -7.52
CA THR A 131 -0.61 22.37 -8.08
C THR A 131 -0.51 22.95 -9.49
N ALA A 132 0.40 23.90 -9.71
CA ALA A 132 0.64 24.46 -11.04
C ALA A 132 1.15 23.41 -12.03
N LEU A 133 2.01 22.47 -11.60
CA LEU A 133 2.51 21.37 -12.43
C LEU A 133 1.41 20.36 -12.77
N VAL A 134 0.51 20.06 -11.82
CA VAL A 134 -0.67 19.22 -12.07
C VAL A 134 -1.58 19.88 -13.11
N SER A 135 -1.86 21.18 -12.99
CA SER A 135 -2.64 21.91 -14.00
C SER A 135 -1.97 21.96 -15.37
N GLN A 136 -0.64 22.11 -15.42
CA GLN A 136 0.12 22.05 -16.68
C GLN A 136 0.05 20.68 -17.35
N ALA A 137 -0.07 19.60 -16.57
CA ALA A 137 -0.30 18.25 -17.05
C ALA A 137 -1.77 17.98 -17.44
N GLY A 138 -2.65 18.97 -17.39
CA GLY A 138 -4.07 18.82 -17.72
C GLY A 138 -4.93 18.24 -16.60
N GLY A 139 -4.39 18.15 -15.38
CA GLY A 139 -5.09 17.67 -14.19
C GLY A 139 -5.58 18.76 -13.25
N ALA A 140 -6.16 18.34 -12.13
CA ALA A 140 -6.63 19.19 -11.06
C ALA A 140 -6.39 18.57 -9.68
N VAL A 141 -6.17 19.41 -8.67
CA VAL A 141 -6.11 18.98 -7.27
C VAL A 141 -7.54 18.90 -6.72
N LEU A 142 -7.94 17.72 -6.27
CA LEU A 142 -9.26 17.41 -5.75
C LEU A 142 -9.33 17.58 -4.22
N ASN A 143 -8.29 17.12 -3.51
CA ASN A 143 -8.21 17.20 -2.05
C ASN A 143 -6.77 17.47 -1.60
N ARG A 144 -6.61 18.04 -0.39
CA ARG A 144 -5.32 18.36 0.23
C ARG A 144 -5.37 18.02 1.71
N VAL A 145 -4.33 17.37 2.22
CA VAL A 145 -4.23 16.95 3.62
C VAL A 145 -2.87 17.33 4.15
N ILE A 146 -2.85 17.97 5.32
CA ILE A 146 -1.66 18.23 6.11
C ILE A 146 -1.88 17.61 7.48
N ASN A 147 -0.99 16.72 7.89
CA ASN A 147 -0.94 16.20 9.24
C ASN A 147 0.46 16.44 9.80
N GLU A 148 0.57 17.27 10.84
CA GLU A 148 1.84 17.63 11.44
C GLU A 148 2.39 16.53 12.35
N ASP A 149 1.51 15.76 13.00
CA ASP A 149 1.86 14.71 13.97
C ASP A 149 2.70 13.59 13.32
N ILE A 150 2.38 13.25 12.07
CA ILE A 150 3.14 12.28 11.28
C ILE A 150 4.05 12.92 10.23
N GLY A 151 4.08 14.24 10.11
CA GLY A 151 4.84 14.95 9.06
C GLY A 151 4.40 14.54 7.65
N TYR A 152 3.10 14.67 7.37
CA TYR A 152 2.48 14.33 6.09
C TYR A 152 1.90 15.57 5.40
N HIS A 153 2.14 15.67 4.09
CA HIS A 153 1.54 16.66 3.21
C HIS A 153 1.18 15.98 1.90
N GLY A 154 -0.10 15.65 1.72
CA GLY A 154 -0.59 14.90 0.57
C GLY A 154 -1.60 15.69 -0.25
N LEU A 155 -1.63 15.42 -1.55
CA LEU A 155 -2.60 15.93 -2.49
C LEU A 155 -3.27 14.76 -3.20
N LYS A 156 -4.60 14.81 -3.31
CA LYS A 156 -5.38 13.97 -4.20
C LYS A 156 -5.58 14.73 -5.51
N CYS A 157 -5.23 14.14 -6.64
CA CYS A 157 -5.30 14.80 -7.94
C CYS A 157 -6.01 13.93 -8.96
N ASP A 158 -6.65 14.56 -9.95
CA ASP A 158 -6.98 13.90 -11.20
C ASP A 158 -5.90 14.19 -12.25
N LEU A 159 -5.52 13.20 -13.04
CA LEU A 159 -4.65 13.36 -14.21
C LEU A 159 -5.28 12.71 -15.44
N PRO A 160 -5.08 13.25 -16.65
CA PRO A 160 -5.47 12.57 -17.89
C PRO A 160 -4.81 11.20 -18.00
N ILE A 161 -5.54 10.22 -18.50
CA ILE A 161 -5.06 8.84 -18.61
C ILE A 161 -3.76 8.75 -19.41
N GLU A 162 -3.61 9.56 -20.46
CA GLU A 162 -2.43 9.59 -21.31
C GLU A 162 -1.16 10.00 -20.53
N VAL A 163 -1.31 10.89 -19.55
CA VAL A 163 -0.20 11.29 -18.66
C VAL A 163 0.19 10.13 -17.76
N VAL A 164 -0.80 9.44 -17.20
CA VAL A 164 -0.58 8.29 -16.32
C VAL A 164 0.08 7.13 -17.08
N GLU A 165 -0.36 6.84 -18.31
CA GLU A 165 0.27 5.85 -19.20
C GLU A 165 1.72 6.20 -19.59
N VAL A 166 2.06 7.49 -19.69
CA VAL A 166 3.44 7.90 -19.96
C VAL A 166 4.32 7.69 -18.73
N LEU A 167 3.82 8.01 -17.54
CA LEU A 167 4.48 7.69 -16.28
C LEU A 167 4.71 6.18 -16.13
N ALA A 168 3.74 5.39 -16.59
CA ALA A 168 3.79 3.93 -16.61
C ALA A 168 5.00 3.33 -17.28
N ARG A 169 5.23 3.81 -18.50
CA ARG A 169 6.17 3.20 -19.41
C ARG A 169 7.60 3.64 -19.09
N GLY A 170 7.81 4.30 -17.94
CA GLY A 170 9.10 4.85 -17.55
C GLY A 170 9.52 6.05 -18.39
N ASN A 171 8.61 6.67 -19.16
CA ASN A 171 8.91 7.82 -20.00
C ASN A 171 8.87 9.13 -19.19
N LEU A 172 9.66 9.18 -18.12
CA LEU A 172 9.54 10.19 -17.06
C LEU A 172 10.02 11.58 -17.48
N ASP A 173 10.76 11.66 -18.60
CA ASP A 173 11.38 12.89 -19.04
C ASP A 173 10.40 13.92 -19.60
N THR A 174 9.23 13.48 -20.01
CA THR A 174 8.20 14.30 -20.65
C THR A 174 7.32 15.04 -19.65
N ILE A 175 7.27 14.59 -18.40
CA ILE A 175 6.34 15.10 -17.38
C ILE A 175 7.10 15.86 -16.30
N GLN A 176 6.88 17.18 -16.22
CA GLN A 176 7.55 18.04 -15.22
C GLN A 176 7.11 17.73 -13.78
N LEU A 177 5.89 17.21 -13.59
CA LEU A 177 5.36 16.86 -12.28
C LEU A 177 6.28 15.91 -11.51
N VAL A 178 6.72 14.82 -12.15
CA VAL A 178 7.64 13.84 -11.53
C VAL A 178 9.08 14.34 -11.43
N LYS A 179 9.41 15.50 -11.99
CA LYS A 179 10.72 16.15 -11.84
C LYS A 179 10.78 17.13 -10.66
N SER A 180 9.63 17.48 -10.09
CA SER A 180 9.54 18.44 -8.99
C SER A 180 10.27 17.97 -7.74
N ALA A 181 11.19 18.80 -7.23
CA ALA A 181 11.91 18.54 -5.98
C ALA A 181 10.99 18.53 -4.73
N ASN A 182 9.76 19.04 -4.85
CA ASN A 182 8.78 19.03 -3.76
C ASN A 182 8.03 17.69 -3.66
N VAL A 183 7.98 16.92 -4.75
CA VAL A 183 7.29 15.62 -4.77
C VAL A 183 8.22 14.58 -4.17
N MET A 184 7.74 13.93 -3.11
CA MET A 184 8.37 12.76 -2.50
C MET A 184 7.93 11.50 -3.24
N TYR A 185 6.62 11.28 -3.35
CA TYR A 185 6.02 10.15 -4.07
C TYR A 185 4.83 10.55 -4.94
N LEU A 186 4.64 9.84 -6.04
CA LEU A 186 3.45 9.84 -6.87
C LEU A 186 2.97 8.40 -7.00
N ARG A 187 1.72 8.17 -6.59
CA ARG A 187 1.07 6.86 -6.57
C ARG A 187 -0.20 6.91 -7.38
N VAL A 188 -0.40 5.93 -8.24
CA VAL A 188 -1.70 5.69 -8.88
C VAL A 188 -2.47 4.79 -7.94
N THR A 189 -3.65 5.22 -7.47
CA THR A 189 -4.42 4.51 -6.45
C THR A 189 -4.64 3.05 -6.82
N GLY A 190 -4.31 2.14 -5.89
CA GLY A 190 -4.40 0.69 -6.07
C GLY A 190 -5.68 0.06 -5.49
N GLN A 191 -5.98 -1.14 -5.99
CA GLN A 191 -7.21 -1.92 -5.75
C GLN A 191 -7.16 -2.73 -4.44
N VAL A 192 -8.31 -2.94 -3.79
CA VAL A 192 -8.49 -4.05 -2.83
C VAL A 192 -8.98 -5.26 -3.59
N ILE A 193 -8.09 -6.22 -3.83
CA ILE A 193 -8.40 -7.32 -4.75
C ILE A 193 -9.12 -8.43 -4.00
N ALA A 194 -10.43 -8.49 -4.19
CA ALA A 194 -11.26 -9.63 -3.86
C ALA A 194 -11.13 -10.71 -4.94
N GLN A 195 -10.69 -11.93 -4.60
CA GLN A 195 -10.65 -13.03 -5.56
C GLN A 195 -12.08 -13.47 -5.92
N PRO A 196 -12.45 -13.57 -7.21
CA PRO A 196 -13.79 -14.04 -7.57
C PRO A 196 -13.99 -15.47 -7.05
N SER A 197 -14.92 -15.66 -6.11
CA SER A 197 -15.42 -16.97 -5.73
C SER A 197 -16.48 -17.42 -6.72
N SER A 198 -16.47 -18.70 -7.09
CA SER A 198 -17.63 -19.32 -7.75
C SER A 198 -18.69 -19.57 -6.68
N ASP A 199 -19.82 -18.89 -6.76
CA ASP A 199 -20.95 -19.09 -5.85
C ASP A 199 -21.49 -20.51 -6.00
N THR A 200 -21.17 -21.38 -5.05
CA THR A 200 -21.98 -22.57 -4.76
C THR A 200 -22.91 -22.20 -3.62
N ALA A 201 -24.20 -22.07 -3.93
CA ALA A 201 -25.26 -21.82 -2.95
C ALA A 201 -25.42 -23.04 -2.04
N GLU A 202 -24.64 -23.09 -0.97
CA GLU A 202 -24.91 -23.97 0.16
C GLU A 202 -25.76 -23.21 1.19
N GLU A 203 -26.81 -23.85 1.70
CA GLU A 203 -27.61 -23.29 2.79
C GLU A 203 -26.76 -23.25 4.06
N ALA A 204 -26.24 -22.06 4.37
CA ALA A 204 -25.45 -21.84 5.57
C ALA A 204 -26.36 -21.59 6.77
N SER A 205 -26.32 -22.48 7.76
CA SER A 205 -26.90 -22.27 9.09
C SER A 205 -25.88 -22.62 10.18
N SER A 206 -26.06 -22.04 11.37
CA SER A 206 -25.21 -22.33 12.53
C SER A 206 -26.06 -22.44 13.80
N THR A 207 -25.59 -23.24 14.75
CA THR A 207 -26.20 -23.40 16.07
C THR A 207 -25.46 -22.62 17.16
N ALA A 208 -24.43 -21.85 16.79
CA ALA A 208 -23.62 -21.08 17.73
C ALA A 208 -24.47 -20.04 18.48
N ALA A 209 -24.14 -19.84 19.76
CA ALA A 209 -24.82 -18.84 20.59
C ALA A 209 -24.74 -17.43 19.98
N MET A 210 -25.77 -16.62 20.21
CA MET A 210 -25.78 -15.22 19.80
C MET A 210 -24.82 -14.40 20.66
N PRO A 211 -24.09 -13.44 20.07
CA PRO A 211 -23.16 -12.61 20.81
C PRO A 211 -23.89 -11.68 21.77
N THR A 212 -23.21 -11.28 22.85
CA THR A 212 -23.75 -10.35 23.85
C THR A 212 -22.73 -9.28 24.25
N GLY A 213 -23.20 -8.14 24.75
CA GLY A 213 -22.36 -7.00 25.15
C GLY A 213 -21.96 -6.08 23.98
N SER A 214 -21.12 -5.09 24.27
CA SER A 214 -20.60 -4.13 23.28
C SER A 214 -19.52 -4.74 22.38
N PRO A 215 -19.35 -4.29 21.13
CA PRO A 215 -18.22 -4.71 20.32
C PRO A 215 -16.88 -4.32 20.97
N VAL A 216 -15.88 -5.19 20.84
CA VAL A 216 -14.48 -4.92 21.26
C VAL A 216 -13.51 -4.96 20.08
N VAL A 217 -13.96 -5.50 18.94
CA VAL A 217 -13.25 -5.52 17.67
C VAL A 217 -14.02 -4.64 16.68
N CYS A 218 -13.30 -3.75 16.01
CA CYS A 218 -13.81 -3.00 14.87
C CYS A 218 -13.05 -3.41 13.60
N LEU A 219 -13.79 -3.66 12.53
CA LEU A 219 -13.26 -3.96 11.21
C LEU A 219 -13.30 -2.69 10.35
N PHE A 220 -12.14 -2.27 9.85
CA PHE A 220 -11.99 -1.23 8.85
C PHE A 220 -11.86 -1.89 7.49
N ASP A 221 -12.97 -1.98 6.77
CA ASP A 221 -13.07 -2.74 5.53
C ASP A 221 -14.24 -2.22 4.65
N GLY A 222 -14.68 -2.97 3.66
CA GLY A 222 -15.89 -2.71 2.89
C GLY A 222 -17.16 -3.07 3.65
N LEU A 223 -18.30 -2.72 3.06
CA LEU A 223 -19.60 -2.99 3.65
C LEU A 223 -19.94 -4.50 3.58
N PRO A 224 -20.29 -5.16 4.71
CA PRO A 224 -20.68 -6.56 4.69
C PRO A 224 -22.15 -6.77 4.33
N ALA A 225 -22.48 -7.96 3.85
CA ALA A 225 -23.84 -8.46 3.71
C ALA A 225 -24.39 -8.85 5.10
N THR A 226 -24.84 -7.86 5.88
CA THR A 226 -25.31 -8.06 7.26
C THR A 226 -26.53 -8.97 7.40
N ASN A 227 -27.31 -9.12 6.33
CA ASN A 227 -28.47 -10.02 6.26
C ASN A 227 -28.09 -11.47 5.89
N HIS A 228 -26.80 -11.77 5.74
CA HIS A 228 -26.35 -13.14 5.53
C HIS A 228 -26.68 -14.00 6.77
N PRO A 229 -27.24 -15.22 6.64
CA PRO A 229 -27.70 -16.02 7.78
C PRO A 229 -26.65 -16.29 8.88
N LEU A 230 -25.36 -16.26 8.52
CA LEU A 230 -24.24 -16.42 9.47
C LEU A 230 -23.75 -15.11 10.10
N LEU A 231 -24.24 -13.95 9.66
CA LEU A 231 -23.82 -12.63 10.13
C LEU A 231 -24.97 -11.83 10.76
N GLU A 232 -26.21 -12.16 10.42
CA GLU A 232 -27.41 -11.52 10.96
C GLU A 232 -27.36 -11.50 12.49
N ASP A 233 -27.67 -10.34 13.08
CA ASP A 233 -27.64 -10.07 14.52
C ASP A 233 -26.27 -10.30 15.22
N ARG A 234 -25.18 -10.43 14.46
CA ARG A 234 -23.80 -10.52 15.00
C ARG A 234 -22.91 -9.32 14.68
N VAL A 235 -23.37 -8.44 13.79
CA VAL A 235 -22.56 -7.37 13.20
C VAL A 235 -23.23 -6.01 13.40
N ASN A 236 -22.48 -5.05 13.94
CA ASN A 236 -22.90 -3.67 14.10
C ASN A 236 -22.19 -2.81 13.04
N VAL A 237 -22.91 -2.37 12.01
CA VAL A 237 -22.35 -1.45 11.01
C VAL A 237 -22.46 -0.01 11.52
N TYR A 238 -21.32 0.68 11.57
CA TYR A 238 -21.23 2.10 11.89
C TYR A 238 -20.73 2.84 10.64
N ASP A 239 -21.63 3.54 9.96
CA ASP A 239 -21.37 4.19 8.66
C ASP A 239 -21.72 5.69 8.70
N PRO A 240 -20.93 6.52 9.40
CA PRO A 240 -21.19 7.96 9.50
C PRO A 240 -21.07 8.71 8.16
N ASP A 241 -20.41 8.12 7.16
CA ASP A 241 -20.24 8.72 5.82
C ASP A 241 -21.31 8.29 4.81
N ASP A 242 -22.26 7.44 5.21
CA ASP A 242 -23.29 6.88 4.33
C ASP A 242 -22.71 6.18 3.09
N LEU A 243 -21.58 5.48 3.25
CA LEU A 243 -20.95 4.72 2.16
C LEU A 243 -21.86 3.63 1.62
N THR A 244 -22.81 3.16 2.43
CA THR A 244 -23.85 2.19 2.04
C THR A 244 -24.63 2.61 0.79
N ALA A 245 -24.85 3.91 0.58
CA ALA A 245 -25.54 4.41 -0.61
C ALA A 245 -24.81 4.11 -1.93
N GLY A 246 -23.49 3.86 -1.88
CA GLY A 246 -22.65 3.55 -3.03
C GLY A 246 -22.57 2.06 -3.41
N TYR A 247 -23.22 1.18 -2.64
CA TYR A 247 -23.11 -0.28 -2.78
C TYR A 247 -24.35 -0.93 -3.40
N ASN A 248 -24.12 -1.84 -4.35
CA ASN A 248 -25.05 -2.93 -4.64
C ASN A 248 -24.80 -4.14 -3.71
N VAL A 249 -25.77 -5.05 -3.60
CA VAL A 249 -25.67 -6.21 -2.69
C VAL A 249 -24.56 -7.17 -3.12
N ASP A 250 -24.39 -7.39 -4.43
CA ASP A 250 -23.39 -8.27 -5.03
C ASP A 250 -21.95 -7.71 -4.99
N GLU A 251 -21.81 -6.44 -4.61
CA GLU A 251 -20.55 -5.74 -4.44
C GLU A 251 -20.01 -5.86 -3.00
N ARG A 252 -20.83 -6.32 -2.05
CA ARG A 252 -20.48 -6.49 -0.62
C ARG A 252 -19.64 -7.74 -0.40
N ARG A 253 -18.43 -7.79 -0.97
CA ARG A 253 -17.60 -9.01 -1.03
C ARG A 253 -16.55 -9.04 0.06
N HIS A 254 -15.56 -8.14 -0.01
CA HIS A 254 -14.40 -8.18 0.87
C HIS A 254 -14.81 -7.98 2.33
N GLY A 255 -15.69 -7.00 2.58
CA GLY A 255 -16.27 -6.75 3.89
C GLY A 255 -17.00 -7.97 4.48
N THR A 256 -17.74 -8.72 3.66
CA THR A 256 -18.45 -9.94 4.10
C THR A 256 -17.47 -11.04 4.47
N TRP A 257 -16.43 -11.28 3.67
CA TRP A 257 -15.43 -12.30 3.97
C TRP A 257 -14.66 -11.99 5.25
N MET A 258 -14.20 -10.75 5.39
CA MET A 258 -13.43 -10.34 6.57
C MET A 258 -14.29 -10.35 7.83
N THR A 259 -15.53 -9.89 7.74
CA THR A 259 -16.48 -9.96 8.87
C THR A 259 -16.75 -11.42 9.25
N SER A 260 -16.94 -12.31 8.27
CA SER A 260 -17.12 -13.75 8.53
C SER A 260 -15.91 -14.37 9.21
N ALA A 261 -14.69 -14.06 8.73
CA ALA A 261 -13.46 -14.56 9.32
C ALA A 261 -13.27 -14.10 10.79
N VAL A 262 -13.61 -12.85 11.10
CA VAL A 262 -13.53 -12.33 12.48
C VAL A 262 -14.60 -12.95 13.39
N VAL A 263 -15.81 -13.20 12.87
CA VAL A 263 -16.90 -13.81 13.64
C VAL A 263 -16.64 -15.31 13.87
N TRP A 264 -16.15 -16.03 12.87
CA TRP A 264 -16.17 -17.50 12.87
C TRP A 264 -14.80 -18.18 12.87
N GLY A 265 -13.72 -17.48 12.50
CA GLY A 265 -12.43 -18.12 12.24
C GLY A 265 -12.50 -19.19 11.14
N ASP A 266 -11.66 -20.22 11.24
CA ASP A 266 -11.74 -21.40 10.36
C ASP A 266 -12.88 -22.32 10.80
N ARG A 267 -14.01 -22.22 10.11
CA ARG A 267 -15.21 -23.03 10.36
C ARG A 267 -14.99 -24.52 10.11
N SER A 268 -13.96 -24.90 9.36
CA SER A 268 -13.65 -26.31 9.12
C SER A 268 -13.03 -26.96 10.36
N GLU A 269 -12.32 -26.16 11.18
CA GLU A 269 -11.76 -26.61 12.46
C GLU A 269 -12.83 -26.59 13.57
N SER A 270 -13.66 -25.55 13.60
CA SER A 270 -14.66 -25.35 14.65
C SER A 270 -15.93 -24.66 14.11
N PRO A 271 -16.88 -25.41 13.53
CA PRO A 271 -18.00 -24.85 12.77
C PRO A 271 -18.99 -24.01 13.60
N ASP A 272 -19.05 -24.25 14.91
CA ASP A 272 -19.95 -23.56 15.85
C ASP A 272 -19.21 -22.65 16.85
N LEU A 273 -17.89 -22.45 16.69
CA LEU A 273 -17.15 -21.50 17.52
C LEU A 273 -17.27 -20.10 16.89
N ALA A 274 -18.08 -19.25 17.52
CA ALA A 274 -18.29 -17.87 17.10
C ALA A 274 -17.76 -16.88 18.13
N ALA A 275 -17.49 -15.65 17.69
CA ALA A 275 -17.18 -14.53 18.56
C ALA A 275 -18.30 -14.32 19.60
N ALA A 276 -17.92 -14.23 20.87
CA ALA A 276 -18.87 -14.07 21.97
C ALA A 276 -19.52 -12.67 22.05
N ARG A 277 -18.94 -11.68 21.36
CA ARG A 277 -19.38 -10.29 21.33
C ARG A 277 -19.64 -9.87 19.87
N PRO A 278 -20.52 -8.90 19.63
CA PRO A 278 -20.75 -8.40 18.28
C PRO A 278 -19.46 -7.83 17.68
N VAL A 279 -19.34 -7.90 16.36
CA VAL A 279 -18.25 -7.27 15.61
C VAL A 279 -18.75 -5.93 15.09
N MET A 280 -18.02 -4.85 15.37
CA MET A 280 -18.30 -3.56 14.73
C MET A 280 -17.62 -3.52 13.36
N VAL A 281 -18.30 -2.97 12.35
CA VAL A 281 -17.70 -2.71 11.05
C VAL A 281 -17.86 -1.24 10.75
N ARG A 282 -16.73 -0.57 10.51
CA ARG A 282 -16.69 0.79 9.97
C ARG A 282 -16.26 0.71 8.51
N PRO A 283 -17.19 0.91 7.56
CA PRO A 283 -16.85 0.93 6.16
C PRO A 283 -15.82 2.02 5.86
N ILE A 284 -14.74 1.68 5.16
CA ILE A 284 -13.71 2.61 4.65
C ILE A 284 -13.44 2.39 3.15
N LEU A 285 -14.17 1.45 2.53
CA LEU A 285 -14.10 1.15 1.11
C LEU A 285 -15.42 1.46 0.42
N VAL A 286 -15.33 1.75 -0.88
CA VAL A 286 -16.48 1.88 -1.78
C VAL A 286 -16.18 1.20 -3.10
N PRO A 287 -17.19 0.67 -3.82
CA PRO A 287 -17.00 0.09 -5.14
C PRO A 287 -16.58 1.18 -6.13
N SER A 288 -15.35 1.09 -6.63
CA SER A 288 -14.70 2.12 -7.42
C SER A 288 -15.39 2.30 -8.78
N PRO A 289 -15.91 3.51 -9.11
CA PRO A 289 -16.48 3.78 -10.44
C PRO A 289 -15.41 3.78 -11.54
N GLU A 290 -14.15 3.82 -11.12
CA GLU A 290 -12.96 3.85 -11.94
C GLU A 290 -12.50 2.46 -12.41
N THR A 291 -13.19 1.40 -12.00
CA THR A 291 -12.88 0.01 -12.39
C THR A 291 -14.10 -0.66 -13.04
N LEU A 292 -13.87 -1.43 -14.11
CA LEU A 292 -14.96 -2.12 -14.81
C LEU A 292 -15.71 -3.11 -13.92
N GLN A 293 -15.02 -3.71 -12.95
CA GLN A 293 -15.58 -4.69 -12.01
C GLN A 293 -16.08 -4.05 -10.71
N ARG A 294 -16.05 -2.72 -10.58
CA ARG A 294 -16.42 -1.97 -9.37
C ARG A 294 -15.77 -2.56 -8.11
N ILE A 295 -14.46 -2.80 -8.21
CA ILE A 295 -13.65 -3.33 -7.11
C ILE A 295 -13.66 -2.32 -5.95
N GLU A 296 -13.75 -2.81 -4.73
CA GLU A 296 -13.72 -1.99 -3.52
C GLU A 296 -12.35 -1.28 -3.39
N GLU A 297 -12.37 0.03 -3.19
CA GLU A 297 -11.19 0.89 -3.00
C GLU A 297 -11.48 1.93 -1.92
N LEU A 298 -10.46 2.61 -1.40
CA LEU A 298 -10.68 3.80 -0.58
C LEU A 298 -11.50 4.83 -1.39
N PRO A 299 -12.38 5.62 -0.75
CA PRO A 299 -13.14 6.66 -1.44
C PRO A 299 -12.25 7.56 -2.30
N LEU A 300 -12.77 7.91 -3.48
CA LEU A 300 -11.99 8.52 -4.56
C LEU A 300 -11.28 9.83 -4.19
N LEU A 301 -11.81 10.56 -3.21
CA LEU A 301 -11.29 11.86 -2.78
C LEU A 301 -10.40 11.77 -1.54
N ASP A 302 -10.34 10.60 -0.92
CA ASP A 302 -9.69 10.44 0.36
C ASP A 302 -8.24 10.00 0.20
N LEU A 303 -7.41 10.55 1.07
CA LEU A 303 -6.04 10.11 1.28
C LEU A 303 -6.04 9.21 2.51
N ALA A 304 -5.43 8.02 2.42
CA ALA A 304 -5.47 7.03 3.49
C ALA A 304 -5.14 7.60 4.88
N PRO A 305 -4.10 8.45 5.06
CA PRO A 305 -3.82 9.02 6.39
C PRO A 305 -4.97 9.86 6.96
N ASP A 306 -5.68 10.63 6.14
CA ASP A 306 -6.79 11.48 6.60
C ASP A 306 -8.04 10.65 6.91
N LEU A 307 -8.34 9.67 6.04
CA LEU A 307 -9.43 8.73 6.23
C LEU A 307 -9.26 7.94 7.54
N MET A 308 -8.05 7.42 7.80
CA MET A 308 -7.78 6.69 9.05
C MET A 308 -7.93 7.61 10.25
N ARG A 309 -7.42 8.85 10.17
CA ARG A 309 -7.59 9.83 11.24
C ARG A 309 -9.07 10.12 11.50
N GLY A 310 -9.88 10.33 10.47
CA GLY A 310 -11.33 10.50 10.60
C GLY A 310 -11.98 9.29 11.26
N ALA A 311 -11.73 8.10 10.73
CA ALA A 311 -12.35 6.86 11.23
C ALA A 311 -12.02 6.57 12.70
N PHE A 312 -10.78 6.80 13.16
CA PHE A 312 -10.44 6.65 14.58
C PHE A 312 -11.13 7.72 15.45
N ARG A 313 -11.20 8.97 14.98
CA ARG A 313 -11.90 10.03 15.71
C ARG A 313 -13.38 9.71 15.86
N ASP A 314 -14.04 9.20 14.83
CA ASP A 314 -15.45 8.81 14.91
C ASP A 314 -15.70 7.69 15.95
N LEU A 315 -14.71 6.79 16.12
CA LEU A 315 -14.79 5.73 17.11
C LEU A 315 -14.53 6.22 18.54
N PHE A 316 -13.54 7.08 18.77
CA PHE A 316 -13.01 7.34 20.11
C PHE A 316 -13.24 8.75 20.64
N GLU A 317 -13.55 9.72 19.77
CA GLU A 317 -13.86 11.08 20.18
C GLU A 317 -15.37 11.32 20.26
N PRO A 318 -15.83 12.24 21.13
CA PRO A 318 -17.20 12.70 21.10
C PRO A 318 -17.53 13.34 19.76
N GLY A 319 -18.72 13.04 19.24
CA GLY A 319 -19.19 13.66 18.01
C GLY A 319 -19.39 15.18 18.15
N PRO A 320 -19.58 15.92 17.05
CA PRO A 320 -19.71 17.38 17.06
C PRO A 320 -20.82 17.91 17.98
N THR A 321 -21.84 17.09 18.24
CA THR A 321 -22.99 17.40 19.10
C THR A 321 -22.82 16.91 20.55
N GLY A 322 -21.64 16.42 20.93
CA GLY A 322 -21.36 15.86 22.24
C GLY A 322 -21.89 14.44 22.43
N THR A 323 -22.25 13.74 21.34
CA THR A 323 -22.60 12.31 21.39
C THR A 323 -21.41 11.49 21.86
N ALA A 324 -21.69 10.45 22.64
CA ALA A 324 -20.66 9.53 23.09
C ALA A 324 -19.92 8.89 21.90
N PRO A 325 -18.62 8.57 22.05
CA PRO A 325 -17.84 7.88 21.03
C PRO A 325 -18.50 6.55 20.62
N ALA A 326 -18.52 6.27 19.32
CA ALA A 326 -19.21 5.09 18.79
C ALA A 326 -18.53 3.76 19.18
N GLY A 327 -17.22 3.80 19.41
CA GLY A 327 -16.36 2.65 19.68
C GLY A 327 -15.64 2.71 21.01
N ALA A 328 -16.27 3.25 22.06
CA ALA A 328 -15.63 3.41 23.38
C ALA A 328 -15.02 2.11 23.97
N ASP A 329 -15.63 0.96 23.67
CA ASP A 329 -15.19 -0.36 24.13
C ASP A 329 -14.27 -1.09 23.12
N ILE A 330 -13.96 -0.47 21.98
CA ILE A 330 -13.09 -1.05 20.95
C ILE A 330 -11.65 -1.05 21.45
N ALA A 331 -11.06 -2.25 21.50
CA ALA A 331 -9.66 -2.45 21.88
C ALA A 331 -8.81 -2.94 20.70
N ILE A 332 -9.45 -3.49 19.66
CA ILE A 332 -8.79 -4.09 18.50
C ILE A 332 -9.41 -3.53 17.21
N ILE A 333 -8.56 -3.06 16.30
CA ILE A 333 -8.96 -2.67 14.94
C ILE A 333 -8.31 -3.64 13.95
N ASN A 334 -9.12 -4.33 13.16
CA ASN A 334 -8.63 -5.13 12.03
C ASN A 334 -8.69 -4.29 10.75
N LEU A 335 -7.56 -4.18 10.07
CA LEU A 335 -7.40 -3.50 8.79
C LEU A 335 -6.78 -4.49 7.79
N SER A 336 -7.64 -5.22 7.07
CA SER A 336 -7.21 -6.20 6.05
C SER A 336 -7.14 -5.58 4.66
N VAL A 337 -6.74 -4.31 4.61
CA VAL A 337 -6.63 -3.50 3.40
C VAL A 337 -5.20 -2.98 3.31
N GLY A 338 -4.65 -2.99 2.10
CA GLY A 338 -3.36 -2.37 1.83
C GLY A 338 -3.33 -1.71 0.46
N ASP A 339 -2.31 -0.89 0.22
CA ASP A 339 -2.06 -0.20 -1.04
C ASP A 339 -0.94 -0.92 -1.83
N PRO A 340 -1.28 -1.72 -2.87
CA PRO A 340 -0.29 -2.44 -3.68
C PRO A 340 0.71 -1.54 -4.40
N ALA A 341 0.42 -0.23 -4.55
CA ALA A 341 1.35 0.73 -5.12
C ALA A 341 2.46 1.11 -4.15
N THR A 342 2.34 0.77 -2.86
CA THR A 342 3.32 1.09 -1.82
C THR A 342 3.89 -0.19 -1.16
N PRO A 343 4.67 -1.02 -1.89
CA PRO A 343 5.54 -2.00 -1.25
C PRO A 343 6.59 -1.31 -0.38
N PHE A 344 6.87 -1.89 0.78
CA PHE A 344 7.86 -1.37 1.71
C PHE A 344 9.26 -1.44 1.10
N ASP A 345 9.87 -0.26 0.95
CA ASP A 345 11.18 -0.08 0.35
C ASP A 345 11.97 0.94 1.16
N SER A 346 12.39 0.54 2.36
CA SER A 346 13.14 1.30 3.39
C SER A 346 12.37 2.38 4.16
N ILE A 347 11.51 3.17 3.51
CA ILE A 347 10.75 4.24 4.16
C ILE A 347 9.35 3.76 4.54
N VAL A 348 8.99 3.91 5.82
CA VAL A 348 7.63 3.65 6.34
C VAL A 348 6.63 4.58 5.63
N SER A 349 5.56 4.02 5.07
CA SER A 349 4.58 4.81 4.33
C SER A 349 3.85 5.81 5.22
N SER A 350 3.25 6.82 4.60
CA SER A 350 2.35 7.75 5.29
C SER A 350 1.15 7.05 5.94
N TRP A 351 0.66 5.95 5.35
CA TRP A 351 -0.42 5.16 5.93
C TRP A 351 0.06 4.42 7.19
N ALA A 352 1.19 3.71 7.12
CA ALA A 352 1.76 3.03 8.29
C ALA A 352 2.13 4.01 9.42
N ARG A 353 2.74 5.16 9.12
CA ARG A 353 3.00 6.23 10.11
C ARG A 353 1.71 6.72 10.79
N MET A 354 0.62 6.87 10.03
CA MET A 354 -0.68 7.25 10.59
C MET A 354 -1.22 6.16 11.52
N ILE A 355 -1.17 4.89 11.11
CA ILE A 355 -1.60 3.77 11.95
C ILE A 355 -0.77 3.70 13.24
N ASP A 356 0.55 3.88 13.16
CA ASP A 356 1.43 3.89 14.33
C ASP A 356 1.06 4.98 15.32
N TRP A 357 0.84 6.19 14.81
CA TRP A 357 0.44 7.34 15.63
C TRP A 357 -0.94 7.13 16.27
N LEU A 358 -1.94 6.70 15.48
CA LEU A 358 -3.31 6.47 15.97
C LEU A 358 -3.40 5.33 16.98
N SER A 359 -2.67 4.23 16.75
CA SER A 359 -2.59 3.10 17.69
C SER A 359 -2.04 3.55 19.04
N TYR A 360 -0.98 4.37 19.03
CA TYR A 360 -0.40 4.94 20.24
C TYR A 360 -1.35 5.94 20.92
N GLU A 361 -1.93 6.86 20.15
CA GLU A 361 -2.77 7.95 20.67
C GLU A 361 -4.04 7.41 21.35
N TYR A 362 -4.72 6.46 20.72
CA TYR A 362 -5.96 5.89 21.25
C TYR A 362 -5.75 4.64 22.11
N GLY A 363 -4.52 4.12 22.20
CA GLY A 363 -4.19 2.94 23.00
C GLY A 363 -4.85 1.66 22.52
N VAL A 364 -5.01 1.50 21.21
CA VAL A 364 -5.69 0.35 20.59
C VAL A 364 -4.76 -0.51 19.75
N LEU A 365 -4.99 -1.81 19.77
CA LEU A 365 -4.23 -2.76 18.95
C LEU A 365 -4.75 -2.73 17.52
N VAL A 366 -3.87 -2.44 16.56
CA VAL A 366 -4.20 -2.55 15.13
C VAL A 366 -3.59 -3.83 14.57
N VAL A 367 -4.42 -4.61 13.87
CA VAL A 367 -4.01 -5.82 13.14
C VAL A 367 -4.08 -5.51 11.65
N VAL A 368 -2.97 -5.67 10.95
CA VAL A 368 -2.83 -5.37 9.51
C VAL A 368 -2.45 -6.62 8.74
N SER A 369 -2.94 -6.76 7.50
CA SER A 369 -2.51 -7.85 6.62
C SER A 369 -1.16 -7.53 5.99
N ALA A 370 -0.30 -8.52 5.76
CA ALA A 370 1.04 -8.33 5.18
C ALA A 370 1.01 -7.84 3.71
N GLY A 371 -0.13 -7.99 3.03
CA GLY A 371 -0.30 -7.72 1.61
C GLY A 371 -0.13 -8.96 0.72
N ASN A 372 -0.79 -8.94 -0.45
CA ASN A 372 -0.82 -10.07 -1.39
C ASN A 372 -0.11 -9.74 -2.71
N HIS A 373 0.81 -10.61 -3.12
CA HIS A 373 1.49 -10.55 -4.42
C HIS A 373 0.88 -11.58 -5.37
N LEU A 374 0.03 -11.11 -6.29
CA LEU A 374 -0.84 -11.97 -7.11
C LEU A 374 -0.13 -12.76 -8.22
N SER A 375 1.03 -12.30 -8.64
CA SER A 375 1.80 -12.94 -9.70
C SER A 375 3.15 -13.41 -9.19
N LEU A 376 3.56 -14.58 -9.66
CA LEU A 376 4.91 -15.10 -9.47
C LEU A 376 5.48 -15.42 -10.84
N ASN A 377 6.61 -14.80 -11.17
CA ASN A 377 7.34 -15.15 -12.38
C ASN A 377 8.11 -16.45 -12.14
N LEU A 378 7.80 -17.47 -12.95
CA LEU A 378 8.38 -18.81 -12.84
C LEU A 378 9.67 -18.98 -13.65
N SER A 379 10.10 -17.96 -14.40
CA SER A 379 11.29 -17.98 -15.25
C SER A 379 12.51 -18.57 -14.53
N PRO A 380 13.28 -19.48 -15.18
CA PRO A 380 13.22 -19.85 -16.61
C PRO A 380 12.13 -20.85 -16.97
N MET A 381 11.36 -21.35 -16.00
CA MET A 381 10.26 -22.28 -16.22
C MET A 381 9.00 -21.55 -16.68
N ASN A 382 8.23 -22.14 -17.60
CA ASN A 382 6.91 -21.61 -17.96
C ASN A 382 5.81 -22.27 -17.11
N SER A 383 4.59 -21.71 -17.16
CA SER A 383 3.44 -22.20 -16.40
C SER A 383 3.02 -23.63 -16.78
N THR A 384 3.25 -24.04 -18.03
CA THR A 384 2.87 -25.39 -18.51
C THR A 384 3.76 -26.44 -17.85
N ASP A 385 5.07 -26.22 -17.85
CA ASP A 385 6.05 -27.12 -17.23
C ASP A 385 5.82 -27.20 -15.72
N PHE A 386 5.52 -26.07 -15.07
CA PHE A 386 5.24 -26.03 -13.63
C PHE A 386 4.00 -26.84 -13.25
N VAL A 387 2.92 -26.73 -14.03
CA VAL A 387 1.68 -27.50 -13.78
C VAL A 387 1.91 -29.01 -13.95
N ALA A 388 2.88 -29.42 -14.78
CA ALA A 388 3.23 -30.83 -14.94
C ALA A 388 4.03 -31.41 -13.75
N LEU A 389 4.70 -30.57 -12.95
CA LEU A 389 5.39 -31.02 -11.74
C LEU A 389 4.41 -31.50 -10.68
N LEU A 390 4.82 -32.44 -9.83
CA LEU A 390 4.01 -32.96 -8.73
C LEU A 390 4.83 -33.02 -7.45
N GLY A 391 4.13 -33.01 -6.30
CA GLY A 391 4.72 -33.18 -4.98
C GLY A 391 5.94 -32.28 -4.72
N GLU A 392 7.04 -32.91 -4.35
CA GLU A 392 8.28 -32.25 -3.94
C GLU A 392 8.94 -31.42 -5.05
N ASP A 393 8.86 -31.85 -6.30
CA ASP A 393 9.46 -31.12 -7.42
C ASP A 393 8.71 -29.80 -7.70
N ARG A 394 7.38 -29.83 -7.62
CA ARG A 394 6.55 -28.62 -7.73
C ARG A 394 6.85 -27.66 -6.57
N ARG A 395 6.96 -28.19 -5.35
CA ARG A 395 7.30 -27.41 -4.17
C ARG A 395 8.65 -26.73 -4.31
N ARG A 396 9.67 -27.45 -4.78
CA ARG A 396 11.02 -26.92 -5.00
C ARG A 396 11.01 -25.82 -6.08
N ALA A 397 10.38 -26.06 -7.22
CA ALA A 397 10.27 -25.07 -8.28
C ALA A 397 9.57 -23.77 -7.81
N MET A 398 8.54 -23.89 -6.96
CA MET A 398 7.86 -22.75 -6.36
C MET A 398 8.78 -21.97 -5.41
N LEU A 399 9.49 -22.67 -4.50
CA LEU A 399 10.41 -22.04 -3.56
C LEU A 399 11.58 -21.36 -4.27
N ASP A 400 12.14 -21.98 -5.31
CA ASP A 400 13.20 -21.38 -6.13
C ASP A 400 12.71 -20.11 -6.84
N ALA A 401 11.47 -20.11 -7.33
CA ALA A 401 10.87 -18.90 -7.92
C ALA A 401 10.64 -17.81 -6.84
N LEU A 402 10.18 -18.17 -5.65
CA LEU A 402 10.00 -17.24 -4.54
C LEU A 402 11.33 -16.62 -4.10
N ASP A 403 12.40 -17.42 -3.98
CA ASP A 403 13.73 -16.95 -3.59
C ASP A 403 14.31 -15.94 -4.60
N ARG A 404 14.11 -16.19 -5.90
CA ARG A 404 14.49 -15.25 -6.97
C ARG A 404 13.76 -13.91 -6.89
N HIS A 405 12.53 -13.90 -6.38
CA HIS A 405 11.66 -12.72 -6.30
C HIS A 405 11.51 -12.16 -4.88
N GLN A 406 12.38 -12.55 -3.95
CA GLN A 406 12.29 -12.12 -2.54
C GLN A 406 12.40 -10.60 -2.36
N ILE A 407 13.11 -9.92 -3.26
CA ILE A 407 13.28 -8.46 -3.23
C ILE A 407 11.99 -7.75 -3.65
N ASP A 408 11.26 -8.32 -4.60
CA ASP A 408 10.02 -7.74 -5.15
C ASP A 408 8.79 -8.06 -4.28
N ARG A 409 8.93 -9.01 -3.33
CA ARG A 409 7.85 -9.51 -2.46
C ARG A 409 7.98 -8.95 -1.05
N ARG A 410 7.85 -7.64 -0.92
CA ARG A 410 7.88 -6.90 0.35
C ARG A 410 6.50 -6.79 0.99
N LEU A 411 6.47 -6.39 2.26
CA LEU A 411 5.25 -5.94 2.94
C LEU A 411 4.60 -4.81 2.14
N ILE A 412 3.27 -4.71 2.18
CA ILE A 412 2.50 -3.69 1.47
C ILE A 412 1.88 -2.74 2.48
N ALA A 413 1.98 -1.42 2.26
CA ALA A 413 1.40 -0.42 3.15
C ALA A 413 -0.05 -0.73 3.52
N PRO A 414 -0.44 -0.67 4.81
CA PRO A 414 0.34 -0.20 5.97
C PRO A 414 1.08 -1.32 6.76
N ALA A 415 1.34 -2.48 6.16
CA ALA A 415 1.91 -3.65 6.84
C ALA A 415 3.29 -3.44 7.50
N GLU A 416 4.03 -2.42 7.09
CA GLU A 416 5.30 -2.01 7.68
C GLU A 416 5.17 -1.11 8.93
N SER A 417 3.94 -0.92 9.43
CA SER A 417 3.68 -0.28 10.72
C SER A 417 4.49 -0.93 11.85
N ILE A 418 5.04 -0.11 12.73
CA ILE A 418 5.88 -0.53 13.85
C ILE A 418 5.02 -0.98 15.04
N ASN A 419 3.89 -0.32 15.27
CA ASN A 419 3.01 -0.57 16.42
C ASN A 419 1.90 -1.59 16.12
N ALA A 420 1.58 -1.85 14.85
CA ALA A 420 0.59 -2.84 14.46
C ALA A 420 1.14 -4.28 14.51
N ILE A 421 0.22 -5.26 14.60
CA ILE A 421 0.54 -6.66 14.35
C ILE A 421 0.31 -6.97 12.87
N THR A 422 1.39 -7.26 12.17
CA THR A 422 1.35 -7.66 10.76
C THR A 422 1.15 -9.17 10.63
N VAL A 423 0.08 -9.56 9.94
CA VAL A 423 -0.33 -10.96 9.78
C VAL A 423 -0.08 -11.42 8.34
N GLY A 424 0.80 -12.42 8.21
CA GLY A 424 1.01 -13.14 6.95
C GLY A 424 0.07 -14.33 6.80
N ALA A 425 -0.01 -14.87 5.58
CA ALA A 425 -0.82 -16.05 5.28
C ALA A 425 0.05 -17.31 5.13
N LEU A 426 -0.49 -18.46 5.54
CA LEU A 426 0.09 -19.77 5.32
C LEU A 426 -0.79 -20.58 4.36
N HIS A 427 -0.18 -21.45 3.56
CA HIS A 427 -0.90 -22.40 2.72
C HIS A 427 -1.25 -23.66 3.53
N ALA A 428 -1.97 -23.48 4.64
CA ALA A 428 -2.46 -24.54 5.50
C ALA A 428 -3.79 -24.10 6.11
N ASP A 429 -4.84 -24.89 5.89
CA ASP A 429 -6.17 -24.70 6.49
C ASP A 429 -6.77 -26.06 6.87
N SER A 430 -7.87 -26.02 7.62
CA SER A 430 -8.59 -27.24 8.03
C SER A 430 -9.67 -27.64 7.02
N SER A 431 -9.72 -27.03 5.83
CA SER A 431 -10.80 -27.28 4.87
C SER A 431 -10.84 -28.73 4.37
N GLY A 432 -9.68 -29.41 4.38
CA GLY A 432 -9.53 -30.75 3.83
C GLY A 432 -9.79 -30.82 2.31
N ILE A 433 -9.98 -29.67 1.66
CA ILE A 433 -10.22 -29.56 0.23
C ILE A 433 -8.85 -29.44 -0.45
N GLU A 434 -8.50 -30.41 -1.29
CA GLU A 434 -7.33 -30.25 -2.15
C GLU A 434 -7.51 -29.00 -3.03
N PRO A 435 -6.51 -28.10 -3.11
CA PRO A 435 -6.62 -26.89 -3.91
C PRO A 435 -6.92 -27.27 -5.36
N ARG A 436 -8.16 -27.03 -5.79
CA ARG A 436 -8.59 -27.33 -7.16
C ARG A 436 -7.78 -26.43 -8.09
N PRO A 437 -7.14 -26.97 -9.15
CA PRO A 437 -6.48 -26.13 -10.11
C PRO A 437 -7.54 -25.21 -10.73
N ILE A 438 -7.36 -23.90 -10.55
CA ILE A 438 -8.18 -22.88 -11.20
C ILE A 438 -7.93 -23.03 -12.71
N ARG A 439 -8.75 -23.84 -13.38
CA ARG A 439 -8.91 -23.73 -14.83
C ARG A 439 -9.52 -22.36 -15.05
N LYS A 440 -8.70 -21.37 -15.46
CA LYS A 440 -9.21 -20.15 -16.09
C LYS A 440 -10.09 -20.61 -17.25
N THR A 441 -11.40 -20.63 -17.06
CA THR A 441 -12.38 -20.68 -18.13
C THR A 441 -12.20 -19.40 -18.93
N LEU A 442 -11.42 -19.48 -20.01
CA LEU A 442 -11.48 -18.52 -21.10
C LEU A 442 -12.89 -18.64 -21.71
N PRO A 443 -13.78 -17.64 -21.63
CA PRO A 443 -14.92 -17.59 -22.52
C PRO A 443 -14.44 -16.97 -23.82
N MET A 444 -13.68 -17.72 -24.61
CA MET A 444 -13.48 -17.36 -26.01
C MET A 444 -14.44 -18.22 -26.85
N ALA A 445 -15.66 -17.71 -27.00
CA ALA A 445 -16.60 -18.17 -28.01
C ALA A 445 -16.02 -17.85 -29.40
N LEU A 446 -15.09 -18.66 -29.88
CA LEU A 446 -14.73 -18.73 -31.28
C LEU A 446 -15.71 -19.69 -31.95
N ARG A 447 -16.72 -19.11 -32.61
CA ARG A 447 -17.47 -19.77 -33.68
C ARG A 447 -16.45 -20.37 -34.66
N ALA A 448 -16.35 -21.69 -34.69
CA ALA A 448 -15.73 -22.38 -35.81
C ALA A 448 -16.74 -22.36 -36.98
N SER A 449 -16.54 -21.45 -37.92
CA SER A 449 -17.01 -21.65 -39.29
C SER A 449 -15.87 -22.26 -40.10
N ALA A 450 -16.11 -23.45 -40.63
CA ALA A 450 -15.38 -24.01 -41.76
C ALA A 450 -16.37 -24.92 -42.52
N PRO A 451 -16.15 -25.08 -43.84
CA PRO A 451 -16.90 -24.49 -44.94
C PRO A 451 -18.37 -24.92 -45.07
#